data_AF-H9XC10-F1
#
_entry.id   AF-H9XC10-F1
#
_cell.length_a   1.000
_cell.length_b   1.000
_cell.length_c   1.000
_cell.angle_alpha   90.00
_cell.angle_beta   90.00
_cell.angle_gamma   90.00
#
_symmetry.space_group_name_H-M   'P 1'
#
loop_
_entity.id
_entity.type
_entity.pdbx_description
1 polymer ?
#
loop_
_entity_poly.entity_id
_entity_poly.type
_entity_poly.pdbx_seq_one_letter_code
_entity_poly.pdbx_strand_id
1 'polypeptide(L)'
;ARIKALGFSPGKTVCLQFTVDARSRLVPPLPREFAGNAYVMASVTCTVEVLEKEGLHITVGRIQNAKDSVTDDYIKCYLRALDAPQKSLPSLRELTLVSDWRRTPFHTVDFGMGKALYAAPLASPVPQSAYFLE
;
A
#
# COMPACT_ATOMS: atom_id res chain seq x y z
N ALA A 1 0.98 2.24 -15.99
CA ALA A 1 2.40 2.33 -16.44
C ALA A 1 3.14 0.99 -16.28
N ARG A 2 3.44 0.53 -15.05
CA ARG A 2 4.21 -0.72 -14.81
C ARG A 2 3.66 -1.95 -15.55
N ILE A 3 2.36 -2.21 -15.45
CA ILE A 3 1.72 -3.36 -16.12
C ILE A 3 1.93 -3.33 -17.64
N LYS A 4 1.70 -2.16 -18.26
CA LYS A 4 1.96 -1.94 -19.69
C LYS A 4 3.44 -2.14 -20.06
N ALA A 5 4.36 -1.68 -19.22
CA ALA A 5 5.80 -1.83 -19.44
C ALA A 5 6.30 -3.28 -19.34
N LEU A 6 5.62 -4.12 -18.54
CA LEU A 6 5.95 -5.54 -18.39
C LEU A 6 5.32 -6.44 -19.46
N GLY A 7 4.40 -5.91 -20.27
CA GLY A 7 3.81 -6.63 -21.41
C GLY A 7 3.06 -7.90 -21.01
N PHE A 8 2.33 -7.88 -19.89
CA PHE A 8 1.53 -9.04 -19.48
C PHE A 8 0.38 -9.33 -20.46
N SER A 9 -0.04 -10.60 -20.52
CA SER A 9 -1.15 -11.00 -21.38
C SER A 9 -2.48 -10.38 -20.91
N PRO A 10 -3.41 -10.03 -21.82
CA PRO A 10 -4.66 -9.34 -21.48
C PRO A 10 -5.50 -10.05 -20.41
N GLY A 11 -5.55 -11.39 -20.45
CA GLY A 11 -6.30 -12.21 -19.49
C GLY A 11 -5.61 -12.41 -18.13
N LYS A 12 -4.40 -11.89 -17.93
CA LYS A 12 -3.66 -12.06 -16.69
C LYS A 12 -4.24 -11.18 -15.59
N THR A 13 -4.46 -11.74 -14.39
CA THR A 13 -4.84 -10.95 -13.21
C THR A 13 -3.61 -10.28 -12.60
N VAL A 14 -3.73 -8.97 -12.34
CA VAL A 14 -2.72 -8.14 -11.68
C VAL A 14 -3.28 -7.61 -10.35
N CYS A 15 -2.38 -7.34 -9.40
CA CYS A 15 -2.73 -6.91 -8.06
C CYS A 15 -1.97 -5.64 -7.69
N LEU A 16 -2.69 -4.61 -7.25
CA LEU A 16 -2.14 -3.46 -6.55
C LEU A 16 -2.38 -3.66 -5.06
N GLN A 17 -1.32 -3.66 -4.27
CA GLN A 17 -1.39 -3.75 -2.82
C GLN A 17 -0.77 -2.50 -2.18
N PHE A 18 -1.39 -1.99 -1.13
CA PHE A 18 -0.94 -0.78 -0.46
C PHE A 18 -1.25 -0.81 1.03
N THR A 19 -0.46 -0.06 1.80
CA THR A 19 -0.63 0.08 3.24
C THR A 19 -1.75 1.08 3.57
N VAL A 20 -2.55 0.75 4.58
CA VAL A 20 -3.56 1.64 5.15
C VAL A 20 -3.24 1.84 6.63
N ASP A 21 -3.06 3.09 7.06
CA ASP A 21 -2.83 3.44 8.46
C ASP A 21 -4.07 3.08 9.30
N ALA A 22 -3.86 2.21 10.29
CA ALA A 22 -4.91 1.65 11.13
C ALA A 22 -5.16 2.48 12.39
N ARG A 23 -4.25 3.40 12.75
CA ARG A 23 -4.26 4.10 14.06
C ARG A 23 -5.59 4.78 14.38
N SER A 24 -6.14 5.53 13.42
CA SER A 24 -7.40 6.27 13.57
C SER A 24 -8.64 5.43 13.29
N ARG A 25 -8.49 4.21 12.79
CA ARG A 25 -9.58 3.33 12.35
C ARG A 25 -9.97 2.29 13.40
N LEU A 26 -9.11 2.05 14.37
CA LEU A 26 -9.38 1.19 15.52
C LEU A 26 -10.37 1.85 16.49
N VAL A 27 -11.12 1.03 17.23
CA VAL A 27 -12.03 1.49 18.28
C VAL A 27 -11.69 0.83 19.62
N PRO A 28 -11.11 1.55 20.58
CA PRO A 28 -10.70 2.97 20.51
C PRO A 28 -9.49 3.20 19.58
N PRO A 29 -9.31 4.43 19.05
CA PRO A 29 -8.15 4.74 18.22
C PRO A 29 -6.85 4.64 19.02
N LEU A 30 -5.76 4.33 18.33
CA LEU A 30 -4.45 4.29 18.97
C LEU A 30 -3.99 5.69 19.40
N PRO A 31 -3.26 5.81 20.52
CA PRO A 31 -2.67 7.07 20.94
C PRO A 31 -1.77 7.66 19.85
N ARG A 32 -1.67 9.00 19.82
CA ARG A 32 -0.81 9.71 18.86
C ARG A 32 0.66 9.32 19.02
N GLU A 33 1.04 8.97 20.24
CA GLU A 33 2.39 8.61 20.66
C GLU A 33 2.74 7.14 20.36
N PHE A 34 1.80 6.36 19.80
CA PHE A 34 2.04 4.96 19.46
C PHE A 34 3.15 4.81 18.42
N ALA A 35 4.31 4.34 18.88
CA ALA A 35 5.53 4.17 18.09
C ALA A 35 5.65 2.79 17.39
N GLY A 36 4.64 1.93 17.53
CA GLY A 36 4.65 0.59 16.90
C GLY A 36 4.14 0.59 15.45
N ASN A 37 4.13 -0.60 14.84
CA ASN A 37 3.48 -0.84 13.56
C ASN A 37 1.96 -0.85 13.72
N ALA A 38 1.26 -0.01 12.95
CA ALA A 38 -0.20 0.05 12.94
C ALA A 38 -0.70 0.33 11.52
N TYR A 39 -0.48 -0.63 10.63
CA TYR A 39 -1.04 -0.62 9.28
C TYR A 39 -1.57 -2.00 8.93
N VAL A 40 -2.52 -2.03 8.00
CA VAL A 40 -2.96 -3.26 7.33
C VAL A 40 -2.74 -3.13 5.83
N MET A 41 -2.73 -4.26 5.12
CA MET A 41 -2.62 -4.28 3.67
C MET A 41 -4.01 -4.38 3.04
N ALA A 42 -4.33 -3.44 2.16
CA ALA A 42 -5.48 -3.54 1.27
C ALA A 42 -4.99 -3.85 -0.15
N SER A 43 -5.83 -4.52 -0.94
CA SER A 43 -5.52 -4.90 -2.31
C SER A 43 -6.68 -4.62 -3.26
N VAL A 44 -6.33 -4.30 -4.51
CA VAL A 44 -7.25 -4.20 -5.64
C VAL A 44 -6.71 -5.09 -6.74
N THR A 45 -7.57 -5.93 -7.30
CA THR A 45 -7.23 -6.86 -8.39
C THR A 45 -8.12 -6.61 -9.59
N CYS A 46 -7.55 -6.80 -10.78
CA CYS A 46 -8.28 -6.80 -12.06
C CYS A 46 -7.45 -7.52 -13.13
N THR A 47 -8.02 -7.77 -14.30
CA THR A 47 -7.24 -8.25 -15.45
C THR A 47 -6.48 -7.11 -16.12
N VAL A 48 -5.39 -7.43 -16.82
CA VAL A 48 -4.62 -6.45 -17.63
C VAL A 48 -5.54 -5.74 -18.62
N GLU A 49 -6.40 -6.48 -19.31
CA GLU A 49 -7.34 -5.92 -20.28
C GLU A 49 -8.30 -4.89 -19.64
N VAL A 50 -8.83 -5.20 -18.45
CA VAL A 50 -9.70 -4.26 -17.72
C VAL A 50 -8.92 -3.02 -17.33
N LEU A 51 -7.72 -3.17 -16.77
CA LEU A 51 -6.89 -2.04 -16.34
C LEU A 51 -6.46 -1.13 -17.49
N GLU A 52 -6.22 -1.68 -18.68
CA GLU A 52 -5.80 -0.91 -19.85
C GLU A 52 -6.96 -0.21 -20.57
N LYS A 53 -8.18 -0.77 -20.49
CA LYS A 53 -9.37 -0.21 -21.13
C LYS A 53 -10.16 0.73 -20.24
N GLU A 54 -10.10 0.57 -18.92
CA GLU A 54 -10.85 1.40 -17.99
C GLU A 54 -10.25 2.81 -17.85
N GLY A 55 -11.10 3.80 -17.61
CA GLY A 55 -10.64 5.15 -17.30
C GLY A 55 -9.95 5.20 -15.93
N LEU A 56 -8.91 6.03 -15.80
CA LEU A 56 -8.14 6.19 -14.55
C LEU A 56 -9.03 6.44 -13.33
N HIS A 57 -10.13 7.20 -13.49
CA HIS A 57 -11.09 7.47 -12.42
C HIS A 57 -11.74 6.20 -11.85
N ILE A 58 -11.96 5.17 -12.67
CA ILE A 58 -12.50 3.87 -12.23
C ILE A 58 -11.48 3.16 -11.34
N THR A 59 -10.21 3.12 -11.77
CA THR A 59 -9.12 2.53 -10.98
C THR A 59 -8.95 3.27 -9.65
N VAL A 60 -8.97 4.61 -9.67
CA VAL A 60 -8.91 5.45 -8.47
C VAL A 60 -10.09 5.15 -7.54
N GLY A 61 -11.30 5.04 -8.07
CA GLY A 61 -12.49 4.69 -7.30
C GLY A 61 -12.37 3.33 -6.62
N ARG A 62 -11.80 2.31 -7.30
CA ARG A 62 -11.52 1.01 -6.68
C ARG A 62 -10.52 1.12 -5.52
N ILE A 63 -9.47 1.92 -5.68
CA ILE A 63 -8.48 2.16 -4.62
C ILE A 63 -9.13 2.88 -3.43
N GLN A 64 -9.95 3.89 -3.67
CA GLN A 64 -10.69 4.60 -2.62
C GLN A 64 -11.63 3.66 -1.87
N ASN A 65 -12.47 2.90 -2.58
CA ASN A 65 -13.37 1.93 -1.97
C ASN A 65 -12.63 0.88 -1.14
N ALA A 66 -11.49 0.37 -1.65
CA ALA A 66 -10.66 -0.57 -0.90
C ALA A 66 -10.06 0.07 0.37
N LYS A 67 -9.60 1.33 0.29
CA LYS A 67 -9.15 2.08 1.46
C LYS A 67 -10.29 2.28 2.46
N ASP A 68 -11.47 2.66 2.01
CA ASP A 68 -12.61 2.98 2.88
C ASP A 68 -13.21 1.73 3.52
N SER A 69 -13.06 0.56 2.89
CA SER A 69 -13.48 -0.72 3.46
C SER A 69 -12.67 -1.16 4.70
N VAL A 70 -11.51 -0.54 4.96
CA VAL A 70 -10.70 -0.86 6.15
C VAL A 70 -11.32 -0.23 7.40
N THR A 71 -12.20 -0.97 8.05
CA THR A 71 -12.82 -0.61 9.33
C THR A 71 -12.10 -1.26 10.51
N ASP A 72 -12.49 -0.94 11.75
CA ASP A 72 -12.05 -1.64 12.96
C ASP A 72 -12.26 -3.15 12.87
N ASP A 73 -13.44 -3.59 12.40
CA ASP A 73 -13.75 -5.01 12.19
C ASP A 73 -12.87 -5.64 11.11
N TYR A 74 -12.59 -4.91 10.02
CA TYR A 74 -11.64 -5.38 9.01
C TYR A 74 -10.27 -5.62 9.63
N ILE A 75 -9.77 -4.68 10.45
CA ILE A 75 -8.45 -4.78 11.08
C ILE A 75 -8.40 -5.97 12.03
N LYS A 76 -9.43 -6.17 12.85
CA LYS A 76 -9.55 -7.34 13.75
C LYS A 76 -9.58 -8.66 12.98
N CYS A 77 -10.32 -8.72 11.88
CA CYS A 77 -10.34 -9.88 10.99
C CYS A 77 -8.99 -10.13 10.30
N TYR A 78 -8.31 -9.06 9.87
CA TYR A 78 -7.00 -9.12 9.27
C TYR A 78 -5.97 -9.73 10.24
N LEU A 79 -5.97 -9.29 11.50
CA LEU A 79 -5.10 -9.86 12.54
C LEU A 79 -5.35 -11.36 12.73
N ARG A 80 -6.61 -11.79 12.83
CA ARG A 80 -6.97 -13.22 12.93
C ARG A 80 -6.53 -14.01 11.69
N ALA A 81 -6.57 -13.41 10.51
CA ALA A 81 -6.14 -14.06 9.28
C ALA A 81 -4.62 -14.24 9.21
N LEU A 82 -3.84 -13.38 9.88
CA LEU A 82 -2.38 -13.54 9.99
C LEU A 82 -1.98 -14.73 10.87
N ASP A 83 -2.81 -15.12 11.83
CA ASP A 83 -2.60 -16.28 12.69
C ASP A 83 -2.91 -17.61 11.96
N ALA A 84 -3.66 -17.55 10.86
CA ALA A 84 -3.99 -18.73 10.06
C ALA A 84 -2.81 -19.17 9.15
N PRO A 85 -2.72 -20.45 8.77
CA PRO A 85 -1.73 -20.92 7.81
C PRO A 85 -1.78 -20.10 6.51
N GLN A 86 -0.68 -19.43 6.18
CA GLN A 86 -0.68 -18.54 5.03
C GLN A 86 -0.69 -19.32 3.72
N LYS A 87 -1.56 -18.88 2.80
CA LYS A 87 -1.51 -19.31 1.39
C LYS A 87 -0.36 -18.60 0.68
N SER A 88 0.10 -19.18 -0.42
CA SER A 88 1.09 -18.52 -1.27
C SER A 88 0.56 -17.17 -1.75
N LEU A 89 1.40 -16.13 -1.63
CA LEU A 89 1.14 -14.84 -2.24
C LEU A 89 1.10 -14.99 -3.77
N PRO A 90 0.35 -14.14 -4.49
CA PRO A 90 0.45 -14.09 -5.94
C PRO A 90 1.91 -13.89 -6.34
N SER A 91 2.30 -14.44 -7.49
CA SER A 91 3.64 -14.24 -8.02
C SER A 91 3.98 -12.75 -8.00
N LEU A 92 5.19 -12.43 -7.53
CA LEU A 92 5.62 -11.06 -7.33
C LEU A 92 5.57 -10.25 -8.63
N ARG A 93 5.68 -10.89 -9.81
CA ARG A 93 5.63 -10.18 -11.10
C ARG A 93 4.33 -9.40 -11.29
N GLU A 94 3.20 -10.02 -10.99
CA GLU A 94 1.84 -9.49 -11.15
C GLU A 94 1.44 -8.55 -10.00
N LEU A 95 2.19 -8.56 -8.91
CA LEU A 95 2.00 -7.69 -7.76
C LEU A 95 2.72 -6.35 -7.98
N THR A 96 2.06 -5.26 -7.62
CA THR A 96 2.67 -3.95 -7.43
C THR A 96 2.38 -3.53 -5.99
N LEU A 97 3.42 -3.28 -5.21
CA LEU A 97 3.28 -2.78 -3.84
C LEU A 97 3.51 -1.28 -3.81
N VAL A 98 2.68 -0.54 -3.08
CA VAL A 98 2.87 0.89 -2.88
C VAL A 98 2.87 1.21 -1.39
N SER A 99 3.89 1.94 -0.94
CA SER A 99 3.95 2.50 0.41
C SER A 99 3.99 4.03 0.32
N ASP A 100 3.04 4.69 0.98
CA ASP A 100 2.96 6.15 0.97
C ASP A 100 3.72 6.72 2.18
N TRP A 101 4.86 7.38 1.92
CA TRP A 101 5.73 7.97 2.94
C TRP A 101 5.62 9.50 2.98
N ARG A 102 4.72 10.11 2.20
CA ARG A 102 4.53 11.57 2.16
C ARG A 102 4.10 12.16 3.50
N ARG A 103 3.47 11.35 4.36
CA ARG A 103 3.05 11.76 5.71
C ARG A 103 4.09 11.42 6.78
N THR A 104 5.23 10.89 6.40
CA THR A 104 6.35 10.60 7.31
C THR A 104 7.26 11.81 7.33
N PRO A 105 7.61 12.36 8.53
CA PRO A 105 8.23 13.68 8.65
C PRO A 105 9.72 13.73 8.27
N PHE A 106 10.21 12.84 7.39
CA PHE A 106 11.64 12.71 7.06
C PHE A 106 12.30 14.03 6.67
N HIS A 107 11.63 14.88 5.88
CA HIS A 107 12.15 16.17 5.43
C HIS A 107 12.04 17.29 6.49
N THR A 108 11.31 17.06 7.59
CA THR A 108 11.09 18.05 8.66
C THR A 108 11.91 17.80 9.92
N VAL A 109 12.58 16.65 10.03
CA VAL A 109 13.43 16.34 11.18
C VAL A 109 14.64 17.25 11.17
N ASP A 110 14.90 17.92 12.30
CA ASP A 110 16.05 18.77 12.54
C ASP A 110 16.76 18.32 13.82
N PHE A 111 18.03 17.92 13.69
CA PHE A 111 18.89 17.50 14.80
C PHE A 111 19.78 18.63 15.32
N GLY A 112 19.45 19.89 15.03
CA GLY A 112 20.25 21.08 15.31
C GLY A 112 21.18 21.49 14.16
N MET A 113 21.02 20.88 12.98
CA MET A 113 21.83 21.13 11.79
C MET A 113 21.00 21.67 10.61
N GLY A 114 19.72 21.96 10.85
CA GLY A 114 18.74 22.30 9.83
C GLY A 114 17.98 21.07 9.31
N LYS A 115 16.94 21.35 8.52
CA LYS A 115 16.07 20.33 7.92
C LYS A 115 16.80 19.56 6.81
N ALA A 116 16.42 18.30 6.62
CA ALA A 116 16.92 17.51 5.51
C ALA A 116 16.49 18.10 4.16
N LEU A 117 17.46 18.28 3.24
CA LEU A 117 17.18 18.70 1.86
C LEU A 117 16.50 17.60 1.04
N TYR A 118 16.79 16.34 1.35
CA TYR A 118 16.26 15.17 0.65
C TYR A 118 16.25 13.95 1.56
N ALA A 119 15.25 13.08 1.39
CA ALA A 119 15.17 11.78 2.05
C ALA A 119 14.64 10.73 1.07
N ALA A 120 15.31 9.58 0.98
CA ALA A 120 14.89 8.49 0.12
C ALA A 120 15.28 7.11 0.68
N PRO A 121 14.54 6.05 0.28
CA PRO A 121 14.98 4.68 0.48
C PRO A 121 16.31 4.42 -0.21
N LEU A 122 17.24 3.76 0.49
CA LEU A 122 18.54 3.36 -0.09
C LEU A 122 18.37 2.30 -1.18
N ALA A 123 17.59 1.25 -0.89
CA ALA A 123 17.22 0.19 -1.82
C ALA A 123 15.97 -0.53 -1.30
N SER A 124 15.18 -1.10 -2.20
CA SER A 124 14.09 -1.99 -1.81
C SER A 124 14.49 -3.45 -2.01
N PRO A 125 14.35 -4.32 -1.00
CA PRO A 125 14.52 -5.77 -1.18
C PRO A 125 13.41 -6.37 -2.05
N VAL A 126 12.32 -5.63 -2.31
CA VAL A 126 11.19 -6.04 -3.13
C VAL A 126 11.14 -5.18 -4.39
N PRO A 127 11.61 -5.67 -5.56
CA PRO A 127 11.68 -4.89 -6.79
C PRO A 127 10.33 -4.33 -7.27
N GLN A 128 9.22 -4.87 -6.75
CA GLN A 128 7.86 -4.49 -7.13
C GLN A 128 7.24 -3.43 -6.21
N SER A 129 8.00 -2.93 -5.23
CA SER A 129 7.58 -1.81 -4.39
C SER A 129 7.85 -0.47 -5.06
N ALA A 130 6.89 0.44 -4.93
CA ALA A 130 7.07 1.87 -5.16
C ALA A 130 6.80 2.64 -3.87
N TYR A 131 7.51 3.75 -3.69
CA TYR A 131 7.37 4.63 -2.54
C TYR A 131 6.91 6.02 -3.01
N PHE A 132 5.93 6.60 -2.33
CA PHE A 132 5.61 8.01 -2.51
C PHE A 132 6.38 8.83 -1.48
N LEU A 133 7.24 9.72 -1.98
CA LEU A 133 8.05 10.65 -1.20
C LEU A 133 7.60 12.08 -1.55
N GLU A 134 7.90 13.02 -0.67
CA GLU A 134 7.67 14.47 -0.86
C GLU A 134 8.96 15.15 -1.31
#